data_AF-A0A345HGW6-F1
#
_entry.id   AF-A0A345HGW6-F1
#
_cell.length_a   1.000
_cell.length_b   1.000
_cell.length_c   1.000
_cell.angle_alpha   90.00
_cell.angle_beta   90.00
_cell.angle_gamma   90.00
#
_symmetry.space_group_name_H-M   'P 1'
#
loop_
_entity.id
_entity.type
_entity.pdbx_description
1 polymer ?
#
loop_
_entity_poly.entity_id
_entity_poly.type
_entity_poly.pdbx_seq_one_letter_code
_entity_poly.pdbx_strand_id
1 'polypeptide(L)'
;MARIKIQKNLKSTEFIEILNKILMKNGKNKLAYRIIQKSLNIISDQTNEDALEVLEKAIRNTTPSVEIQTRRIGGAVYPIPVELNIHRGISRGVRWIVDSAKKRSGSGKTLDIQLSQEIIDASKKVGNAFRKKEEVHKIAEKNPRAQKRKKKKIEHYKNKTNSNNCFWYDFNQLEYRIDPLYYLNKKFILKQIIKLQKQNIKMVKLSEILVDGEVSGKSPHGGITRSSGRIPSITISNITKEGNICFDTDVNFVSEGFYENFQATKGKLQIGDILIVKDGATIGKTARITETYLESVFSEHIFRLRVFTHISPLYIHAFLQSELGQLQIKNLITGGAQGGITKGFSKNIYIPLINTHNQEKVAQYWQENILAMEKFKQQYNQKVEKLKNSIIEKIITVEEE
;
A
#
# COMPACT_ATOMS: atom_id res chain seq x y z
N MET A 1 34.69 31.44 -14.97
CA MET A 1 33.36 31.71 -14.40
C MET A 1 33.22 30.93 -13.10
N ALA A 2 33.11 31.63 -11.96
CA ALA A 2 33.00 31.00 -10.65
C ALA A 2 31.71 30.17 -10.58
N ARG A 3 31.80 28.92 -10.13
CA ARG A 3 30.63 28.09 -9.83
C ARG A 3 30.00 28.65 -8.55
N ILE A 4 28.75 29.10 -8.62
CA ILE A 4 27.97 29.43 -7.41
C ILE A 4 27.92 28.16 -6.56
N LYS A 5 28.62 28.16 -5.43
CA LYS A 5 28.49 27.11 -4.42
C LYS A 5 27.11 27.26 -3.82
N ILE A 6 26.21 26.32 -4.13
CA ILE A 6 24.89 26.25 -3.50
C ILE A 6 25.13 26.01 -2.00
N GLN A 7 25.07 27.06 -1.19
CA GLN A 7 25.06 26.93 0.26
C GLN A 7 23.77 26.22 0.67
N LYS A 8 23.88 25.20 1.52
CA LYS A 8 22.76 24.36 1.99
C LYS A 8 21.86 25.18 2.91
N ASN A 9 20.93 25.94 2.34
CA ASN A 9 19.74 26.36 3.05
C ASN A 9 18.62 25.35 2.73
N LEU A 10 18.05 24.67 3.73
CA LEU A 10 17.22 23.46 3.54
C LEU A 10 16.03 23.66 2.57
N LYS A 11 15.49 24.88 2.46
CA LYS A 11 14.32 25.21 1.61
C LYS A 11 14.69 25.51 0.15
N SER A 12 15.82 26.17 -0.10
CA SER A 12 16.28 26.50 -1.46
C SER A 12 16.77 25.25 -2.20
N THR A 13 17.33 24.28 -1.48
CA THR A 13 17.71 22.97 -2.03
C THR A 13 16.50 22.17 -2.51
N GLU A 14 15.38 22.21 -1.79
CA GLU A 14 14.17 21.44 -2.13
C GLU A 14 13.57 21.93 -3.46
N PHE A 15 13.51 23.24 -3.69
CA PHE A 15 13.00 23.80 -4.95
C PHE A 15 13.87 23.44 -6.16
N ILE A 16 15.19 23.42 -5.98
CA ILE A 16 16.12 22.99 -7.04
C ILE A 16 15.89 21.51 -7.37
N GLU A 17 15.69 20.65 -6.37
CA GLU A 17 15.40 19.24 -6.60
C GLU A 17 14.07 19.02 -7.34
N ILE A 18 13.02 19.75 -6.96
CA ILE A 18 11.72 19.68 -7.64
C ILE A 18 11.85 20.18 -9.08
N LEU A 19 12.53 21.30 -9.30
CA LEU A 19 12.80 21.84 -10.64
C LEU A 19 13.60 20.85 -11.49
N ASN A 20 14.63 20.22 -10.91
CA ASN A 20 15.44 19.21 -11.58
C ASN A 20 14.60 17.98 -11.97
N LYS A 21 13.77 17.46 -11.06
CA LYS A 21 12.86 16.33 -11.35
C LYS A 21 11.88 16.64 -12.48
N ILE A 22 11.38 17.88 -12.56
CA ILE A 22 10.42 18.31 -13.60
C ILE A 22 11.11 18.60 -14.94
N LEU A 23 12.35 19.11 -14.91
CA LEU A 23 13.11 19.45 -16.11
C LEU A 23 13.78 18.23 -16.75
N MET A 24 14.13 17.22 -15.95
CA MET A 24 14.77 15.98 -16.38
C MET A 24 13.91 15.20 -17.38
N LYS A 25 14.53 14.79 -18.49
CA LYS A 25 13.94 13.89 -19.50
C LYS A 25 14.84 12.68 -19.70
N ASN A 26 14.25 11.50 -19.91
CA ASN A 26 14.96 10.24 -20.22
C ASN A 26 16.10 9.93 -19.23
N GLY A 27 15.92 10.24 -17.94
CA GLY A 27 16.94 10.02 -16.91
C GLY A 27 18.19 10.91 -16.98
N LYS A 28 18.23 11.93 -17.85
CA LYS A 28 19.41 12.80 -18.05
C LYS A 28 19.58 13.85 -16.94
N ASN A 29 19.87 13.38 -15.73
CA ASN A 29 20.00 14.21 -14.52
C ASN A 29 21.10 15.29 -14.64
N LYS A 30 22.30 14.91 -15.11
CA LYS A 30 23.44 15.83 -15.26
C LYS A 30 23.17 16.98 -16.23
N LEU A 31 22.35 16.74 -17.26
CA LEU A 31 21.97 17.78 -18.23
C LEU A 31 20.98 18.77 -17.61
N ALA A 32 20.01 18.27 -16.83
CA ALA A 32 19.02 19.11 -16.16
C ALA A 32 19.68 20.05 -15.14
N TYR A 33 20.56 19.55 -14.28
CA TYR A 33 21.35 20.39 -13.37
C TYR A 33 22.20 21.43 -14.11
N ARG A 34 22.78 21.07 -15.26
CA ARG A 34 23.56 22.01 -16.07
C ARG A 34 22.71 23.17 -16.56
N ILE A 35 21.49 22.90 -17.02
CA ILE A 35 20.54 23.92 -17.48
C ILE A 35 20.13 24.81 -16.31
N ILE A 36 19.81 24.22 -15.16
CA ILE A 36 19.44 24.98 -13.95
C ILE A 36 20.59 25.88 -13.51
N GLN A 37 21.82 25.36 -13.42
CA GLN A 37 22.98 26.15 -13.03
C GLN A 37 23.24 27.32 -13.98
N LYS A 38 23.16 27.09 -15.29
CA LYS A 38 23.30 28.16 -16.29
C LYS A 38 22.20 29.20 -16.14
N SER A 39 20.96 28.77 -15.95
CA SER A 39 19.83 29.70 -15.77
C SER A 39 19.99 30.55 -14.51
N LEU A 40 20.46 29.98 -13.39
CA LEU A 40 20.70 30.72 -12.15
C LEU A 40 21.83 31.74 -12.30
N ASN A 41 22.91 31.39 -13.02
CA ASN A 41 23.96 32.35 -13.32
C ASN A 41 23.42 33.52 -14.16
N ILE A 42 22.62 33.25 -15.20
CA ILE A 42 22.00 34.30 -16.02
C ILE A 42 21.08 35.19 -15.17
N ILE A 43 20.33 34.62 -14.22
CA ILE A 43 19.49 35.40 -13.31
C ILE A 43 20.36 36.33 -12.47
N SER A 44 21.41 35.79 -11.84
CA SER A 44 22.35 36.57 -11.03
C SER A 44 22.95 37.73 -11.83
N ASP A 45 23.36 37.48 -13.08
CA ASP A 45 23.98 38.49 -13.95
C ASP A 45 22.97 39.57 -14.38
N GLN A 46 21.69 39.22 -14.57
CA GLN A 46 20.66 40.14 -15.08
C GLN A 46 19.97 40.95 -13.98
N THR A 47 19.74 40.37 -12.80
CA THR A 47 19.02 41.03 -11.71
C THR A 47 19.93 41.62 -10.65
N ASN A 48 21.21 41.21 -10.59
CA ASN A 48 22.16 41.58 -9.54
C ASN A 48 21.63 41.27 -8.11
N GLU A 49 20.75 40.27 -8.01
CA GLU A 49 20.13 39.75 -6.78
C GLU A 49 20.54 38.28 -6.60
N ASP A 50 20.36 37.71 -5.41
CA ASP A 50 20.56 36.27 -5.21
C ASP A 50 19.56 35.47 -6.06
N ALA A 51 20.07 34.73 -7.03
CA ALA A 51 19.28 33.91 -7.94
C ALA A 51 18.40 32.88 -7.21
N LEU A 52 18.79 32.42 -6.03
CA LEU A 52 17.98 31.51 -5.22
C LEU A 52 16.75 32.19 -4.62
N GLU A 53 16.89 33.43 -4.16
CA GLU A 53 15.76 34.22 -3.65
C GLU A 53 14.78 34.58 -4.77
N VAL A 54 15.30 34.95 -5.95
CA VAL A 54 14.49 35.20 -7.15
C VAL A 54 13.70 33.95 -7.54
N LEU A 55 14.33 32.77 -7.51
CA LEU A 55 13.68 31.49 -7.78
C LEU A 55 12.60 31.18 -6.76
N GLU A 56 12.87 31.34 -5.47
CA GLU A 56 11.88 31.12 -4.41
C GLU A 56 10.66 32.05 -4.59
N LYS A 57 10.91 33.34 -4.87
CA LYS A 57 9.86 34.32 -5.13
C LYS A 57 9.01 33.94 -6.35
N ALA A 58 9.64 33.50 -7.43
CA ALA A 58 8.94 33.01 -8.62
C ALA A 58 8.05 31.79 -8.34
N ILE A 59 8.55 30.82 -7.56
CA ILE A 59 7.78 29.63 -7.19
C ILE A 59 6.60 30.00 -6.28
N ARG A 60 6.80 30.85 -5.28
CA ARG A 60 5.72 31.35 -4.40
C ARG A 60 4.63 32.07 -5.22
N ASN A 61 5.05 32.92 -6.15
CA ASN A 61 4.12 33.66 -7.01
C ASN A 61 3.34 32.75 -7.95
N THR A 62 3.93 31.68 -8.48
CA THR A 62 3.29 30.77 -9.45
C THR A 62 2.55 29.59 -8.81
N THR A 63 2.78 29.32 -7.51
CA THR A 63 2.10 28.24 -6.78
C THR A 63 0.59 28.52 -6.65
N PRO A 64 -0.29 27.67 -7.23
CA PRO A 64 -1.73 27.78 -7.06
C PRO A 64 -2.20 27.08 -5.77
N SER A 65 -3.23 27.63 -5.12
CA SER A 65 -3.93 26.95 -4.01
C SER A 65 -5.10 26.09 -4.49
N VAL A 66 -5.51 26.24 -5.74
CA VAL A 66 -6.63 25.51 -6.35
C VAL A 66 -6.25 24.99 -7.74
N GLU A 67 -6.79 23.84 -8.12
CA GLU A 67 -6.78 23.34 -9.51
C GLU A 67 -8.21 23.19 -10.03
N ILE A 68 -8.39 23.26 -11.34
CA ILE A 68 -9.67 23.00 -11.99
C ILE A 68 -9.69 21.55 -12.46
N GLN A 69 -10.67 20.78 -12.00
CA GLN A 69 -10.97 19.45 -12.50
C GLN A 69 -12.30 19.47 -13.26
N THR A 70 -12.36 18.82 -14.42
CA THR A 70 -13.61 18.69 -15.17
C THR A 70 -14.45 17.55 -14.62
N ARG A 71 -15.73 17.77 -14.33
CA ARG A 71 -16.69 16.69 -14.04
C ARG A 71 -17.93 16.81 -14.93
N ARG A 72 -18.43 15.65 -15.38
CA ARG A 72 -19.69 15.56 -16.12
C ARG A 72 -20.86 15.39 -15.14
N ILE A 73 -21.85 16.28 -15.22
CA ILE A 73 -23.05 16.25 -14.37
C ILE A 73 -24.25 16.53 -15.27
N GLY A 74 -25.18 15.57 -15.38
CA GLY A 74 -26.39 15.75 -16.20
C GLY A 74 -26.11 16.02 -17.69
N GLY A 75 -25.13 15.32 -18.28
CA GLY A 75 -24.77 15.44 -19.70
C GLY A 75 -23.76 16.56 -20.02
N ALA A 76 -23.75 17.66 -19.27
CA ALA A 76 -22.81 18.78 -19.44
C ALA A 76 -21.49 18.61 -18.64
N VAL A 77 -20.40 19.20 -19.13
CA VAL A 77 -19.06 19.17 -18.49
C VAL A 77 -18.82 20.49 -17.77
N TYR A 78 -18.55 20.43 -16.46
CA TYR A 78 -18.31 21.60 -15.61
C TYR A 78 -16.88 21.64 -15.08
N PRO A 79 -16.22 22.81 -15.07
CA PRO A 79 -14.96 23.03 -14.35
C PRO A 79 -15.24 23.20 -12.85
N ILE A 80 -14.70 22.30 -12.05
CA ILE A 80 -14.85 22.27 -10.59
C ILE A 80 -13.50 22.65 -9.96
N PRO A 81 -13.43 23.75 -9.19
CA PRO A 81 -12.22 24.07 -8.43
C PRO A 81 -12.05 23.13 -7.24
N VAL A 82 -10.83 22.63 -7.07
CA VAL A 82 -10.40 21.72 -6.00
C VAL A 82 -9.18 22.32 -5.32
N GLU A 83 -9.23 22.43 -4.00
CA GLU A 83 -8.09 22.90 -3.20
C GLU A 83 -6.91 21.92 -3.28
N LEU A 84 -5.72 22.47 -3.46
CA LEU A 84 -4.46 21.75 -3.53
C LEU A 84 -3.75 21.77 -2.18
N ASN A 85 -3.07 20.67 -1.86
CA ASN A 85 -2.08 20.68 -0.78
C ASN A 85 -0.82 21.44 -1.22
N ILE A 86 -0.01 21.88 -0.26
CA ILE A 86 1.16 22.76 -0.49
C ILE A 86 2.16 22.11 -1.46
N HIS A 87 2.53 20.84 -1.26
CA HIS A 87 3.49 20.14 -2.13
C HIS A 87 3.01 19.99 -3.57
N ARG A 88 1.71 19.70 -3.79
CA ARG A 88 1.12 19.60 -5.14
C ARG A 88 1.01 20.97 -5.79
N GLY A 89 0.70 22.01 -5.01
CA GLY A 89 0.73 23.40 -5.46
C GLY A 89 2.12 23.79 -5.98
N ILE A 90 3.16 23.59 -5.17
CA ILE A 90 4.56 23.88 -5.55
C ILE A 90 4.94 23.12 -6.82
N SER A 91 4.67 21.80 -6.87
CA SER A 91 4.95 20.97 -8.04
C SER A 91 4.23 21.46 -9.32
N ARG A 92 3.00 21.98 -9.16
CA ARG A 92 2.21 22.52 -10.27
C ARG A 92 2.77 23.85 -10.75
N GLY A 93 3.14 24.75 -9.83
CA GLY A 93 3.76 26.04 -10.12
C GLY A 93 5.09 25.88 -10.87
N VAL A 94 5.99 25.04 -10.36
CA VAL A 94 7.29 24.75 -11.00
C VAL A 94 7.08 24.16 -12.40
N ARG A 95 6.10 23.25 -12.58
CA ARG A 95 5.77 22.71 -13.90
C ARG A 95 5.29 23.79 -14.87
N TRP A 96 4.47 24.73 -14.41
CA TRP A 96 4.04 25.85 -15.25
C TRP A 96 5.20 26.76 -15.66
N ILE A 97 6.17 27.02 -14.77
CA ILE A 97 7.40 27.75 -15.14
C ILE A 97 8.13 27.02 -16.26
N VAL A 98 8.40 25.72 -16.11
CA VAL A 98 9.14 24.93 -17.10
C VAL A 98 8.37 24.83 -18.43
N ASP A 99 7.06 24.63 -18.40
CA ASP A 99 6.22 24.54 -19.59
C ASP A 99 6.13 25.87 -20.33
N SER A 100 6.03 26.99 -19.60
CA SER A 100 6.03 28.34 -20.17
C SER A 100 7.38 28.69 -20.78
N ALA A 101 8.49 28.37 -20.09
CA ALA A 101 9.84 28.56 -20.62
C ALA A 101 10.04 27.81 -21.94
N LYS A 102 9.61 26.54 -22.03
CA LYS A 102 9.71 25.73 -23.27
C LYS A 102 8.85 26.27 -24.41
N LYS A 103 7.71 26.91 -24.11
CA LYS A 103 6.79 27.48 -25.10
C LYS A 103 7.17 28.88 -25.55
N ARG A 104 8.13 29.54 -24.87
CA ARG A 104 8.56 30.90 -25.18
C ARG A 104 9.17 30.93 -26.59
N SER A 105 8.44 31.50 -27.55
CA SER A 105 8.86 31.58 -28.95
C SER A 105 10.03 32.55 -29.10
N GLY A 106 11.12 32.04 -29.64
CA GLY A 106 12.33 32.78 -29.97
C GLY A 106 13.29 31.85 -30.69
N SER A 107 13.27 31.88 -32.02
CA SER A 107 14.19 31.10 -32.86
C SER A 107 15.63 31.41 -32.44
N GLY A 108 16.32 30.41 -31.87
CA GLY A 108 17.75 30.50 -31.54
C GLY A 108 18.14 30.63 -30.06
N LYS A 109 17.21 30.75 -29.10
CA LYS A 109 17.57 30.81 -27.67
C LYS A 109 17.58 29.43 -27.01
N THR A 110 18.62 29.16 -26.23
CA THR A 110 18.77 27.93 -25.46
C THR A 110 17.84 27.93 -24.23
N LEU A 111 17.44 26.73 -23.77
CA LEU A 111 16.43 26.56 -22.71
C LEU A 111 16.82 27.20 -21.37
N ASP A 112 18.11 27.30 -21.07
CA ASP A 112 18.65 28.02 -19.91
C ASP A 112 18.31 29.52 -19.93
N ILE A 113 18.38 30.17 -21.10
CA ILE A 113 17.98 31.58 -21.26
C ILE A 113 16.46 31.74 -21.16
N GLN A 114 15.70 30.82 -21.77
CA GLN A 114 14.24 30.87 -21.68
C GLN A 114 13.76 30.65 -20.24
N LEU A 115 14.40 29.74 -19.52
CA LEU A 115 14.09 29.43 -18.13
C LEU A 115 14.45 30.60 -17.20
N SER A 116 15.61 31.23 -17.38
CA SER A 116 15.99 32.41 -16.57
C SER A 116 15.01 33.56 -16.77
N GLN A 117 14.62 33.84 -18.01
CA GLN A 117 13.62 34.88 -18.32
C GLN A 117 12.26 34.59 -17.69
N GLU A 118 11.74 33.36 -17.79
CA GLU A 118 10.44 33.03 -17.19
C GLU A 118 10.47 33.08 -15.66
N ILE A 119 11.61 32.72 -15.03
CA ILE A 119 11.78 32.84 -13.57
C ILE A 119 11.80 34.33 -13.15
N ILE A 120 12.52 35.19 -13.87
CA ILE A 120 12.56 36.64 -13.60
C ILE A 120 11.17 37.26 -13.81
N ASP A 121 10.47 36.90 -14.89
CA ASP A 121 9.12 37.41 -15.16
C ASP A 121 8.18 36.97 -14.03
N ALA A 122 8.20 35.69 -13.64
CA ALA A 122 7.36 35.14 -12.58
C ALA A 122 7.66 35.74 -11.19
N SER A 123 8.91 36.08 -10.88
CA SER A 123 9.28 36.73 -9.61
C SER A 123 8.69 38.14 -9.49
N LYS A 124 8.50 38.81 -10.63
CA LYS A 124 7.85 40.12 -10.77
C LYS A 124 6.33 40.04 -10.94
N LYS A 125 5.72 38.85 -10.81
CA LYS A 125 4.29 38.61 -11.07
C LYS A 125 3.87 38.92 -12.51
N VAL A 126 4.79 38.68 -13.44
CA VAL A 126 4.59 38.80 -14.90
C VAL A 126 4.86 37.43 -15.53
N GLY A 127 4.59 37.27 -16.81
CA GLY A 127 4.89 36.04 -17.55
C GLY A 127 3.74 35.04 -17.62
N ASN A 128 3.91 34.02 -18.45
CA ASN A 128 2.84 33.08 -18.78
C ASN A 128 2.54 32.12 -17.64
N ALA A 129 3.55 31.74 -16.85
CA ALA A 129 3.37 30.89 -15.68
C ALA A 129 2.50 31.56 -14.60
N PHE A 130 2.72 32.86 -14.35
CA PHE A 130 1.92 33.63 -13.38
C PHE A 130 0.49 33.87 -13.90
N ARG A 131 0.33 34.28 -15.17
CA ARG A 131 -0.98 34.44 -15.80
C ARG A 131 -1.83 33.17 -15.71
N LYS A 132 -1.22 32.00 -15.92
CA LYS A 132 -1.92 30.71 -15.81
C LYS A 132 -2.42 30.44 -14.39
N LYS A 133 -1.66 30.82 -13.35
CA LYS A 133 -2.15 30.75 -11.98
C LYS A 133 -3.36 31.67 -11.80
N GLU A 134 -3.28 32.92 -12.23
CA GLU A 134 -4.38 33.88 -12.10
C GLU A 134 -5.64 33.41 -12.82
N GLU A 135 -5.53 32.88 -14.04
CA GLU A 135 -6.65 32.31 -14.78
C GLU A 135 -7.33 31.18 -14.00
N VAL A 136 -6.55 30.29 -13.40
CA VAL A 136 -7.08 29.16 -12.61
C VAL A 136 -7.84 29.66 -11.38
N HIS A 137 -7.30 30.67 -10.69
CA HIS A 137 -7.97 31.28 -9.54
C HIS A 137 -9.23 32.06 -9.94
N LYS A 138 -9.18 32.81 -11.05
CA LYS A 138 -10.34 33.56 -11.58
C LYS A 138 -11.49 32.63 -11.98
N ILE A 139 -11.19 31.48 -12.58
CA ILE A 139 -12.21 30.46 -12.89
C ILE A 139 -12.75 29.82 -11.59
N ALA A 140 -11.90 29.62 -10.59
CA ALA A 140 -12.32 29.09 -9.29
C ALA A 140 -13.26 30.05 -8.55
N GLU A 141 -12.95 31.34 -8.54
CA GLU A 141 -13.77 32.41 -7.94
C GLU A 141 -15.13 32.54 -8.62
N LYS A 142 -15.18 32.42 -9.96
CA LYS A 142 -16.44 32.44 -10.72
C LYS A 142 -17.35 31.22 -10.46
N ASN A 143 -16.80 30.12 -9.97
CA ASN A 143 -17.53 28.88 -9.69
C ASN A 143 -17.53 28.50 -8.18
N PRO A 144 -18.07 29.35 -7.28
CA PRO A 144 -18.04 29.11 -5.83
C PRO A 144 -18.96 27.95 -5.38
N ARG A 145 -19.86 27.47 -6.27
CA ARG A 145 -20.81 26.38 -5.99
C ARG A 145 -20.13 25.07 -5.56
N ALA A 146 -18.87 24.85 -5.94
CA ALA A 146 -18.11 23.67 -5.56
C ALA A 146 -17.52 23.74 -4.14
N GLN A 147 -17.00 24.90 -3.72
CA GLN A 147 -16.45 25.10 -2.37
C GLN A 147 -17.55 25.02 -1.30
N LYS A 148 -18.75 25.56 -1.58
CA LYS A 148 -19.89 25.51 -0.64
C LYS A 148 -20.43 24.10 -0.38
N ARG A 149 -20.14 23.10 -1.23
CA ARG A 149 -20.64 21.73 -1.09
C ARG A 149 -19.97 20.92 0.04
N LYS A 150 -18.76 21.29 0.50
CA LYS A 150 -18.14 20.61 1.66
C LYS A 150 -18.73 21.08 2.99
N LYS A 151 -19.00 22.38 3.16
CA LYS A 151 -19.65 22.91 4.40
C LYS A 151 -21.15 22.62 4.45
N LYS A 152 -21.89 22.69 3.32
CA LYS A 152 -23.35 22.45 3.31
C LYS A 152 -23.78 20.98 3.47
N LYS A 153 -22.90 19.99 3.32
CA LYS A 153 -23.31 18.58 3.25
C LYS A 153 -23.70 17.92 4.57
N ILE A 154 -23.44 18.56 5.72
CA ILE A 154 -23.84 17.99 7.03
C ILE A 154 -25.09 18.71 7.56
N GLU A 155 -25.16 20.04 7.46
CA GLU A 155 -26.30 20.82 7.97
C GLU A 155 -27.55 20.76 7.07
N HIS A 156 -27.41 20.68 5.75
CA HIS A 156 -28.55 20.67 4.82
C HIS A 156 -29.53 19.50 5.06
N TYR A 157 -29.04 18.42 5.64
CA TYR A 157 -29.81 17.23 5.90
C TYR A 157 -30.45 17.21 7.29
N LYS A 158 -29.95 17.98 8.26
CA LYS A 158 -30.41 17.88 9.64
C LYS A 158 -31.84 18.41 9.89
N ASN A 159 -32.42 19.26 9.03
CA ASN A 159 -33.71 19.92 9.33
C ASN A 159 -34.61 20.15 8.09
N LYS A 160 -34.92 19.12 7.30
CA LYS A 160 -35.81 19.30 6.12
C LYS A 160 -36.90 18.25 5.90
N THR A 161 -37.37 17.59 6.95
CA THR A 161 -38.59 16.79 6.87
C THR A 161 -39.49 17.03 8.09
N ASN A 162 -40.57 17.79 7.89
CA ASN A 162 -41.78 17.76 8.74
C ASN A 162 -42.59 16.47 8.49
N SER A 163 -41.94 15.37 8.11
CA SER A 163 -42.58 14.06 7.99
C SER A 163 -42.07 13.17 9.11
N ASN A 164 -42.99 12.57 9.87
CA ASN A 164 -42.73 11.58 10.92
C ASN A 164 -41.97 10.32 10.43
N ASN A 165 -41.46 10.30 9.20
CA ASN A 165 -40.92 9.12 8.52
C ASN A 165 -39.42 9.22 8.17
N CYS A 166 -38.72 10.31 8.52
CA CYS A 166 -37.27 10.40 8.36
C CYS A 166 -36.63 11.15 9.53
N PHE A 167 -35.74 10.48 10.25
CA PHE A 167 -35.00 11.02 11.40
C PHE A 167 -33.49 10.83 11.21
N TRP A 168 -32.73 11.78 11.74
CA TRP A 168 -31.27 11.73 11.78
C TRP A 168 -30.84 11.40 13.21
N TYR A 169 -30.06 10.34 13.36
CA TYR A 169 -29.47 9.93 14.63
C TYR A 169 -27.96 10.15 14.58
N ASP A 170 -27.37 10.72 15.64
CA ASP A 170 -25.92 10.83 15.69
C ASP A 170 -25.33 9.41 15.86
N PHE A 171 -24.22 9.14 15.17
CA PHE A 171 -23.63 7.79 15.09
C PHE A 171 -23.33 7.18 16.46
N ASN A 172 -23.01 8.02 17.45
CA ASN A 172 -22.69 7.62 18.81
C ASN A 172 -23.92 7.19 19.62
N GLN A 173 -25.12 7.51 19.15
CA GLN A 173 -26.40 7.19 19.79
C GLN A 173 -27.04 5.91 19.21
N LEU A 174 -26.49 5.37 18.12
CA LEU A 174 -26.95 4.10 17.56
C LEU A 174 -26.42 2.92 18.38
N GLU A 175 -27.30 2.22 19.10
CA GLU A 175 -26.96 0.96 19.77
C GLU A 175 -26.62 -0.13 18.75
N TYR A 176 -27.44 -0.28 17.70
CA TYR A 176 -27.28 -1.30 16.66
C TYR A 176 -27.47 -0.75 15.24
N ARG A 177 -26.64 -1.23 14.31
CA ARG A 177 -26.69 -0.91 12.88
C ARG A 177 -26.35 -2.17 12.06
N ILE A 178 -27.20 -2.52 11.11
CA ILE A 178 -26.95 -3.60 10.15
C ILE A 178 -26.10 -3.03 9.03
N ASP A 179 -24.78 -3.07 9.22
CA ASP A 179 -23.82 -2.66 8.22
C ASP A 179 -23.39 -3.86 7.37
N PRO A 180 -23.10 -3.66 6.07
CA PRO A 180 -22.40 -4.67 5.27
C PRO A 180 -21.15 -5.13 6.03
N LEU A 181 -20.88 -6.43 6.03
CA LEU A 181 -19.82 -7.09 6.82
C LEU A 181 -18.48 -6.33 6.79
N TYR A 182 -18.15 -5.74 5.64
CA TYR A 182 -16.99 -4.88 5.44
C TYR A 182 -16.86 -3.73 6.46
N TYR A 183 -17.95 -3.01 6.74
CA TYR A 183 -17.95 -1.87 7.68
C TYR A 183 -17.96 -2.34 9.14
N LEU A 184 -18.62 -3.47 9.44
CA LEU A 184 -18.57 -4.10 10.77
C LEU A 184 -17.13 -4.53 11.12
N ASN A 185 -16.41 -5.14 10.19
CA ASN A 185 -15.02 -5.55 10.38
C ASN A 185 -14.11 -4.36 10.72
N LYS A 186 -14.26 -3.24 10.01
CA LYS A 186 -13.50 -2.01 10.33
C LYS A 186 -13.77 -1.50 11.73
N LYS A 187 -15.04 -1.47 12.17
CA LYS A 187 -15.42 -1.06 13.53
C LYS A 187 -14.81 -1.99 14.58
N PHE A 188 -14.88 -3.31 14.35
CA PHE A 188 -14.32 -4.31 15.25
C PHE A 188 -12.79 -4.18 15.37
N ILE A 189 -12.07 -4.10 14.26
CA ILE A 189 -10.61 -3.93 14.24
C ILE A 189 -10.23 -2.67 15.03
N LEU A 190 -10.87 -1.54 14.76
CA LEU A 190 -10.60 -0.28 15.47
C LEU A 190 -10.86 -0.41 16.97
N LYS A 191 -11.97 -1.06 17.37
CA LYS A 191 -12.30 -1.30 18.77
C LYS A 191 -11.23 -2.13 19.48
N GLN A 192 -10.73 -3.19 18.84
CA GLN A 192 -9.67 -4.03 19.41
C GLN A 192 -8.33 -3.29 19.49
N ILE A 193 -7.96 -2.55 18.44
CA ILE A 193 -6.74 -1.72 18.44
C ILE A 193 -6.78 -0.69 19.58
N ILE A 194 -7.89 0.03 19.76
CA ILE A 194 -8.06 1.00 20.84
C ILE A 194 -7.98 0.30 22.21
N LYS A 195 -8.58 -0.88 22.37
CA LYS A 195 -8.52 -1.66 23.61
C LYS A 195 -7.07 -2.00 23.97
N LEU A 196 -6.27 -2.46 23.01
CA LEU A 196 -4.85 -2.78 23.21
C LEU A 196 -4.03 -1.52 23.53
N GLN A 197 -4.27 -0.42 22.82
CA GLN A 197 -3.60 0.86 23.08
C GLN A 197 -3.90 1.41 24.47
N LYS A 198 -5.13 1.25 24.98
CA LYS A 198 -5.51 1.61 26.36
C LYS A 198 -4.75 0.80 27.41
N GLN A 199 -4.30 -0.40 27.07
CA GLN A 199 -3.43 -1.23 27.91
C GLN A 199 -1.93 -0.92 27.72
N ASN A 200 -1.62 0.21 27.09
CA ASN A 200 -0.26 0.67 26.79
C ASN A 200 0.53 -0.30 25.88
N ILE A 201 -0.16 -1.11 25.08
CA ILE A 201 0.46 -1.99 24.08
C ILE A 201 0.71 -1.20 22.81
N LYS A 202 1.98 -1.15 22.38
CA LYS A 202 2.38 -0.46 21.16
C LYS A 202 1.92 -1.26 19.94
N MET A 203 1.23 -0.60 19.02
CA MET A 203 0.89 -1.16 17.71
C MET A 203 1.95 -0.74 16.69
N VAL A 204 2.58 -1.70 16.03
CA VAL A 204 3.57 -1.48 14.96
C VAL A 204 3.04 -2.03 13.64
N LYS A 205 3.56 -1.55 12.51
CA LYS A 205 3.19 -2.13 11.21
C LYS A 205 3.92 -3.44 11.00
N LEU A 206 3.28 -4.42 10.37
CA LEU A 206 3.92 -5.67 10.00
C LEU A 206 5.19 -5.41 9.17
N SER A 207 5.16 -4.43 8.25
CA SER A 207 6.34 -4.06 7.45
C SER A 207 7.55 -3.61 8.27
N GLU A 208 7.36 -3.09 9.49
CA GLU A 208 8.44 -2.58 10.35
C GLU A 208 9.19 -3.70 11.07
N ILE A 209 8.61 -4.91 11.10
CA ILE A 209 9.18 -6.07 11.81
C ILE A 209 9.72 -7.14 10.87
N LEU A 210 9.68 -6.90 9.55
CA LEU A 210 10.18 -7.81 8.53
C LEU A 210 11.62 -7.47 8.11
N VAL A 211 12.44 -8.50 7.91
CA VAL A 211 13.85 -8.37 7.51
C VAL A 211 13.98 -7.85 6.07
N ASP A 212 13.25 -8.44 5.14
CA ASP A 212 13.35 -8.19 3.70
C ASP A 212 12.00 -7.86 3.04
N GLY A 213 11.01 -7.48 3.87
CA GLY A 213 9.66 -7.16 3.44
C GLY A 213 8.92 -8.40 2.93
N GLU A 214 8.02 -8.22 1.94
CA GLU A 214 7.28 -9.34 1.36
C GLU A 214 7.99 -9.89 0.12
N VAL A 215 8.40 -11.17 0.19
CA VAL A 215 9.04 -11.87 -0.93
C VAL A 215 8.03 -12.75 -1.63
N SER A 216 7.67 -12.45 -2.87
CA SER A 216 6.81 -13.32 -3.70
C SER A 216 7.58 -14.52 -4.20
N GLY A 217 6.91 -15.68 -4.22
CA GLY A 217 7.46 -16.91 -4.79
C GLY A 217 7.55 -16.87 -6.32
N LYS A 218 7.76 -18.04 -6.91
CA LYS A 218 7.94 -18.22 -8.35
C LYS A 218 7.65 -19.67 -8.72
N SER A 219 6.94 -19.86 -9.83
CA SER A 219 6.78 -21.17 -10.48
C SER A 219 7.56 -21.27 -11.79
N PRO A 220 7.87 -22.48 -12.28
CA PRO A 220 8.42 -22.71 -13.60
C PRO A 220 7.54 -22.14 -14.72
N HIS A 221 8.15 -21.73 -15.84
CA HIS A 221 7.40 -21.28 -17.02
C HIS A 221 6.65 -22.47 -17.64
N GLY A 222 5.37 -22.31 -17.96
CA GLY A 222 4.51 -23.38 -18.50
C GLY A 222 3.76 -24.19 -17.44
N GLY A 223 3.84 -23.81 -16.16
CA GLY A 223 3.21 -24.52 -15.05
C GLY A 223 4.10 -25.63 -14.50
N ILE A 224 3.74 -26.17 -13.33
CA ILE A 224 4.50 -27.25 -12.71
C ILE A 224 4.06 -28.57 -13.37
N THR A 225 4.76 -28.98 -14.43
CA THR A 225 4.60 -30.32 -14.99
C THR A 225 5.13 -31.34 -13.98
N ARG A 226 4.31 -32.34 -13.65
CA ARG A 226 4.47 -33.27 -12.51
C ARG A 226 5.74 -34.15 -12.51
N SER A 227 6.72 -33.99 -13.39
CA SER A 227 7.44 -35.17 -13.89
C SER A 227 8.97 -35.19 -13.88
N SER A 228 9.71 -34.22 -13.32
CA SER A 228 11.20 -34.32 -13.37
C SER A 228 11.97 -33.79 -12.16
N GLY A 229 11.30 -33.26 -11.14
CA GLY A 229 11.92 -32.69 -9.96
C GLY A 229 11.86 -33.57 -8.71
N ARG A 230 12.75 -33.32 -7.74
CA ARG A 230 12.69 -33.90 -6.38
C ARG A 230 12.38 -32.87 -5.30
N ILE A 231 12.47 -31.57 -5.61
CA ILE A 231 12.28 -30.50 -4.64
C ILE A 231 10.78 -30.13 -4.59
N PRO A 232 10.10 -30.25 -3.44
CA PRO A 232 8.69 -29.92 -3.31
C PRO A 232 8.42 -28.42 -3.49
N SER A 233 7.30 -28.10 -4.11
CA SER A 233 6.77 -26.75 -4.32
C SER A 233 5.52 -26.55 -3.49
N ILE A 234 5.61 -25.66 -2.51
CA ILE A 234 4.50 -25.27 -1.65
C ILE A 234 3.57 -24.35 -2.47
N THR A 235 2.34 -24.80 -2.65
CA THR A 235 1.29 -24.05 -3.34
C THR A 235 0.14 -23.72 -2.39
N ILE A 236 -0.88 -23.01 -2.88
CA ILE A 236 -2.03 -22.58 -2.07
C ILE A 236 -2.86 -23.75 -1.53
N SER A 237 -2.81 -24.93 -2.16
CA SER A 237 -3.52 -26.14 -1.72
C SER A 237 -2.84 -26.78 -0.50
N ASN A 238 -1.51 -26.65 -0.40
CA ASN A 238 -0.73 -27.22 0.69
C ASN A 238 -0.89 -26.44 2.00
N ILE A 239 -1.37 -25.19 1.96
CA ILE A 239 -1.59 -24.37 3.16
C ILE A 239 -2.99 -24.65 3.73
N THR A 240 -3.01 -25.23 4.93
CA THR A 240 -4.25 -25.60 5.63
C THR A 240 -4.93 -24.39 6.27
N LYS A 241 -6.19 -24.54 6.70
CA LYS A 241 -6.91 -23.45 7.40
C LYS A 241 -6.33 -23.21 8.79
N GLU A 242 -5.79 -24.27 9.39
CA GLU A 242 -5.25 -24.32 10.75
C GLU A 242 -3.87 -23.66 10.88
N GLY A 243 -3.21 -23.39 9.74
CA GLY A 243 -1.90 -22.73 9.75
C GLY A 243 -0.71 -23.64 9.49
N ASN A 244 -0.95 -24.82 8.91
CA ASN A 244 0.08 -25.81 8.65
C ASN A 244 0.31 -25.98 7.15
N ILE A 245 1.42 -26.64 6.83
CA ILE A 245 1.73 -27.11 5.49
C ILE A 245 1.41 -28.61 5.46
N CYS A 246 0.65 -29.05 4.47
CA CYS A 246 0.25 -30.43 4.29
C CYS A 246 0.64 -30.86 2.88
N PHE A 247 1.45 -31.92 2.82
CA PHE A 247 1.90 -32.57 1.60
C PHE A 247 1.15 -33.88 1.32
N ASP A 248 0.07 -34.16 2.08
CA ASP A 248 -0.74 -35.36 1.90
C ASP A 248 -1.62 -35.28 0.64
N THR A 249 -1.82 -34.08 0.10
CA THR A 249 -2.59 -33.85 -1.13
C THR A 249 -1.75 -33.10 -2.16
N ASP A 250 -1.76 -33.58 -3.41
CA ASP A 250 -1.14 -33.02 -4.61
C ASP A 250 0.12 -32.16 -4.36
N VAL A 251 1.27 -32.82 -4.24
CA VAL A 251 2.58 -32.15 -4.17
C VAL A 251 3.18 -32.05 -5.55
N ASN A 252 3.53 -30.82 -5.91
CA ASN A 252 4.24 -30.53 -7.13
C ASN A 252 5.73 -30.45 -6.86
N PHE A 253 6.55 -30.94 -7.78
CA PHE A 253 8.01 -30.95 -7.65
C PHE A 253 8.69 -30.09 -8.72
N VAL A 254 9.84 -29.51 -8.38
CA VAL A 254 10.69 -28.71 -9.26
C VAL A 254 12.10 -29.31 -9.35
N SER A 255 12.79 -29.03 -10.46
CA SER A 255 14.16 -29.48 -10.67
C SER A 255 15.14 -28.79 -9.71
N GLU A 256 16.28 -29.44 -9.46
CA GLU A 256 17.37 -28.87 -8.64
C GLU A 256 17.88 -27.54 -9.22
N GLY A 257 18.07 -27.46 -10.54
CA GLY A 257 18.47 -26.20 -11.19
C GLY A 257 17.44 -25.06 -11.02
N PHE A 258 16.14 -25.38 -10.94
CA PHE A 258 15.14 -24.37 -10.58
C PHE A 258 15.26 -23.97 -9.11
N TYR A 259 15.49 -24.93 -8.21
CA TYR A 259 15.68 -24.66 -6.78
C TYR A 259 16.87 -23.75 -6.52
N GLU A 260 18.01 -23.99 -7.17
CA GLU A 260 19.21 -23.13 -7.06
C GLU A 260 18.91 -21.70 -7.53
N ASN A 261 18.24 -21.54 -8.68
CA ASN A 261 17.82 -20.23 -9.18
C ASN A 261 16.82 -19.54 -8.24
N PHE A 262 15.89 -20.33 -7.67
CA PHE A 262 14.93 -19.85 -6.70
C PHE A 262 15.62 -19.31 -5.45
N GLN A 263 16.57 -20.06 -4.89
CA GLN A 263 17.36 -19.62 -3.74
C GLN A 263 18.15 -18.34 -4.04
N ALA A 264 18.77 -18.25 -5.23
CA ALA A 264 19.51 -17.07 -5.64
C ALA A 264 18.63 -15.81 -5.80
N THR A 265 17.36 -15.98 -6.19
CA THR A 265 16.46 -14.85 -6.49
C THR A 265 15.48 -14.51 -5.36
N LYS A 266 15.06 -15.49 -4.56
CA LYS A 266 14.04 -15.38 -3.50
C LYS A 266 14.58 -15.62 -2.11
N GLY A 267 15.82 -16.10 -1.99
CA GLY A 267 16.42 -16.53 -0.73
C GLY A 267 16.01 -17.96 -0.35
N LYS A 268 16.87 -18.62 0.43
CA LYS A 268 16.59 -19.92 1.02
C LYS A 268 15.56 -19.78 2.15
N LEU A 269 14.62 -20.73 2.23
CA LEU A 269 13.68 -20.82 3.35
C LEU A 269 14.43 -21.06 4.66
N GLN A 270 13.93 -20.45 5.73
CA GLN A 270 14.46 -20.59 7.08
C GLN A 270 13.36 -21.02 8.04
N ILE A 271 13.76 -21.69 9.13
CA ILE A 271 12.84 -22.05 10.21
C ILE A 271 12.20 -20.77 10.73
N GLY A 272 10.88 -20.77 10.85
CA GLY A 272 10.11 -19.61 11.30
C GLY A 272 9.68 -18.65 10.19
N ASP A 273 10.12 -18.83 8.94
CA ASP A 273 9.53 -18.10 7.81
C ASP A 273 8.01 -18.34 7.78
N ILE A 274 7.25 -17.27 7.59
CA ILE A 274 5.79 -17.32 7.53
C ILE A 274 5.37 -17.16 6.06
N LEU A 275 4.65 -18.13 5.54
CA LEU A 275 4.01 -18.07 4.23
C LEU A 275 2.60 -17.51 4.37
N ILE A 276 2.17 -16.69 3.42
CA ILE A 276 0.79 -16.18 3.31
C ILE A 276 0.29 -16.26 1.87
N VAL A 277 -0.90 -16.84 1.70
CA VAL A 277 -1.57 -16.93 0.39
C VAL A 277 -2.00 -15.53 -0.05
N LYS A 278 -1.51 -15.09 -1.22
CA LYS A 278 -1.72 -13.73 -1.71
C LYS A 278 -2.94 -13.59 -2.60
N ASP A 279 -3.25 -14.59 -3.41
CA ASP A 279 -4.33 -14.58 -4.42
C ASP A 279 -4.95 -15.99 -4.53
N GLY A 280 -6.16 -16.06 -5.07
CA GLY A 280 -6.93 -17.31 -5.20
C GLY A 280 -8.09 -17.44 -4.19
N ALA A 281 -8.64 -18.64 -4.04
CA ALA A 281 -9.82 -18.86 -3.18
C ALA A 281 -9.51 -18.80 -1.67
N THR A 282 -8.24 -18.95 -1.30
CA THR A 282 -7.79 -19.14 0.09
C THR A 282 -6.89 -18.01 0.59
N ILE A 283 -7.09 -16.79 0.06
CA ILE A 283 -6.31 -15.59 0.41
C ILE A 283 -6.28 -15.39 1.92
N GLY A 284 -5.09 -15.06 2.44
CA GLY A 284 -4.88 -14.76 3.84
C GLY A 284 -4.64 -15.97 4.73
N LYS A 285 -4.80 -17.20 4.22
CA LYS A 285 -4.24 -18.37 4.91
C LYS A 285 -2.74 -18.19 5.10
N THR A 286 -2.26 -18.57 6.27
CA THR A 286 -0.84 -18.51 6.62
C THR A 286 -0.32 -19.87 7.00
N ALA A 287 0.97 -20.10 6.89
CA ALA A 287 1.64 -21.26 7.49
C ALA A 287 3.07 -20.91 7.86
N ARG A 288 3.65 -21.66 8.80
CA ARG A 288 5.05 -21.46 9.24
C ARG A 288 5.94 -22.59 8.72
N ILE A 289 7.14 -22.22 8.28
CA ILE A 289 8.20 -23.16 7.90
C ILE A 289 8.82 -23.78 9.16
N THR A 290 8.84 -25.10 9.18
CA THR A 290 9.56 -25.96 10.13
C THR A 290 10.70 -26.67 9.40
N GLU A 291 11.52 -27.43 10.14
CA GLU A 291 12.64 -28.21 9.59
C GLU A 291 12.23 -29.09 8.40
N THR A 292 11.04 -29.68 8.46
CA THR A 292 10.45 -30.54 7.43
C THR A 292 10.33 -29.87 6.06
N TYR A 293 10.21 -28.54 6.00
CA TYR A 293 9.90 -27.79 4.78
C TYR A 293 11.04 -26.87 4.32
N LEU A 294 12.25 -27.03 4.87
CA LEU A 294 13.40 -26.19 4.51
C LEU A 294 13.86 -26.40 3.06
N GLU A 295 13.76 -27.64 2.59
CA GLU A 295 14.08 -28.01 1.21
C GLU A 295 12.82 -27.92 0.35
N SER A 296 12.31 -26.71 0.16
CA SER A 296 11.13 -26.45 -0.65
C SER A 296 11.20 -25.11 -1.36
N VAL A 297 10.45 -24.97 -2.44
CA VAL A 297 10.11 -23.67 -3.06
C VAL A 297 8.67 -23.30 -2.73
N PHE A 298 8.26 -22.07 -3.03
CA PHE A 298 6.87 -21.64 -2.91
C PHE A 298 6.40 -20.90 -4.15
N SER A 299 5.14 -21.09 -4.51
CA SER A 299 4.57 -20.56 -5.74
C SER A 299 4.47 -19.03 -5.74
N GLU A 300 4.31 -18.46 -6.92
CA GLU A 300 4.06 -17.03 -7.14
C GLU A 300 2.85 -16.50 -6.36
N HIS A 301 1.90 -17.38 -5.99
CA HIS A 301 0.68 -17.06 -5.25
C HIS A 301 0.90 -16.93 -3.73
N ILE A 302 2.14 -17.03 -3.28
CA ILE A 302 2.51 -16.96 -1.87
C ILE A 302 3.52 -15.85 -1.66
N PHE A 303 3.32 -15.08 -0.59
CA PHE A 303 4.36 -14.25 -0.01
C PHE A 303 5.02 -14.98 1.16
N ARG A 304 6.34 -14.83 1.27
CA ARG A 304 7.12 -15.20 2.44
C ARG A 304 7.42 -13.94 3.25
N LEU A 305 7.24 -14.06 4.56
CA LEU A 305 7.45 -13.03 5.57
C LEU A 305 8.50 -13.55 6.56
N ARG A 306 9.63 -12.87 6.69
CA ARG A 306 10.66 -13.17 7.69
C ARG A 306 10.78 -12.04 8.68
N VAL A 307 10.64 -12.37 9.95
CA VAL A 307 10.71 -11.40 11.04
C VAL A 307 12.13 -11.28 11.57
N PHE A 308 12.45 -10.16 12.22
CA PHE A 308 13.75 -9.98 12.87
C PHE A 308 13.95 -10.99 14.01
N THR A 309 15.21 -11.29 14.31
CA THR A 309 15.62 -12.30 15.30
C THR A 309 15.11 -12.06 16.73
N HIS A 310 14.84 -10.81 17.09
CA HIS A 310 14.30 -10.43 18.41
C HIS A 310 12.76 -10.54 18.50
N ILE A 311 12.10 -11.01 17.44
CA ILE A 311 10.65 -11.14 17.34
C ILE A 311 10.32 -12.62 17.13
N SER A 312 9.42 -13.16 17.95
CA SER A 312 9.02 -14.56 17.82
C SER A 312 8.22 -14.78 16.54
N PRO A 313 8.69 -15.61 15.58
CA PRO A 313 7.94 -15.88 14.36
C PRO A 313 6.64 -16.63 14.64
N LEU A 314 6.63 -17.47 15.67
CA LEU A 314 5.45 -18.21 16.10
C LEU A 314 4.37 -17.28 16.67
N TYR A 315 4.76 -16.25 17.44
CA TYR A 315 3.84 -15.22 17.91
C TYR A 315 3.20 -14.46 16.74
N ILE A 316 4.00 -14.06 15.75
CA ILE A 316 3.49 -13.34 14.58
C ILE A 316 2.56 -14.23 13.75
N HIS A 317 2.92 -15.50 13.56
CA HIS A 317 2.04 -16.47 12.90
C HIS A 317 0.71 -16.64 13.65
N ALA A 318 0.75 -16.80 14.97
CA ALA A 318 -0.45 -16.88 15.83
C ALA A 318 -1.33 -15.63 15.70
N PHE A 319 -0.73 -14.45 15.68
CA PHE A 319 -1.47 -13.20 15.48
C PHE A 319 -2.13 -13.13 14.10
N LEU A 320 -1.40 -13.51 13.03
CA LEU A 320 -1.95 -13.51 11.68
C LEU A 320 -3.10 -14.53 11.53
N GLN A 321 -3.08 -15.63 12.30
CA GLN A 321 -4.19 -16.58 12.37
C GLN A 321 -5.36 -16.13 13.25
N SER A 322 -5.13 -15.22 14.19
CA SER A 322 -6.19 -14.67 15.03
C SER A 322 -7.26 -13.95 14.21
N GLU A 323 -8.46 -13.85 14.78
CA GLU A 323 -9.58 -13.12 14.17
C GLU A 323 -9.17 -11.68 13.79
N LEU A 324 -8.45 -10.99 14.67
CA LEU A 324 -8.00 -9.62 14.40
C LEU A 324 -7.01 -9.56 13.23
N GLY A 325 -6.09 -10.51 13.13
CA GLY A 325 -5.14 -10.61 12.01
C GLY A 325 -5.85 -10.88 10.69
N GLN A 326 -6.71 -11.90 10.66
CA GLN A 326 -7.49 -12.29 9.48
C GLN A 326 -8.44 -11.19 9.01
N LEU A 327 -9.09 -10.46 9.92
CA LEU A 327 -9.96 -9.33 9.58
C LEU A 327 -9.17 -8.18 8.94
N GLN A 328 -7.96 -7.90 9.43
CA GLN A 328 -7.07 -6.91 8.80
C GLN A 328 -6.70 -7.34 7.38
N ILE A 329 -6.32 -8.61 7.17
CA ILE A 329 -5.97 -9.13 5.84
C ILE A 329 -7.17 -9.07 4.89
N LYS A 330 -8.36 -9.52 5.32
CA LYS A 330 -9.60 -9.50 4.51
C LYS A 330 -9.96 -8.10 4.00
N ASN A 331 -9.72 -7.07 4.82
CA ASN A 331 -9.98 -5.68 4.43
C ASN A 331 -9.00 -5.13 3.38
N LEU A 332 -7.89 -5.82 3.14
CA LEU A 332 -6.87 -5.46 2.15
C LEU A 332 -7.04 -6.24 0.84
N ILE A 333 -7.96 -7.21 0.78
CA ILE A 333 -8.25 -7.95 -0.45
C ILE A 333 -8.88 -6.98 -1.45
N THR A 334 -8.30 -6.91 -2.63
CA THR A 334 -8.76 -6.09 -3.75
C THR A 334 -8.97 -6.98 -4.98
N GLY A 335 -9.77 -6.51 -5.94
CA GLY A 335 -10.13 -7.28 -7.14
C GLY A 335 -11.57 -7.79 -7.11
N GLY A 336 -12.19 -7.90 -8.29
CA GLY A 336 -13.57 -8.38 -8.46
C GLY A 336 -13.66 -9.90 -8.42
N ALA A 337 -13.45 -10.56 -9.57
CA ALA A 337 -13.58 -12.01 -9.72
C ALA A 337 -12.40 -12.81 -9.13
N GLN A 338 -11.17 -12.30 -9.24
CA GLN A 338 -9.98 -12.88 -8.63
C GLN A 338 -9.41 -11.88 -7.63
N GLY A 339 -9.74 -12.08 -6.35
CA GLY A 339 -9.23 -11.26 -5.27
C GLY A 339 -7.74 -11.50 -5.03
N GLY A 340 -7.06 -10.53 -4.42
CA GLY A 340 -5.71 -10.71 -3.91
C GLY A 340 -5.24 -9.58 -3.02
N ILE A 341 -4.19 -9.86 -2.24
CA ILE A 341 -3.38 -8.87 -1.52
C ILE A 341 -2.16 -8.50 -2.37
N THR A 342 -1.89 -7.20 -2.46
CA THR A 342 -0.81 -6.65 -3.29
C THR A 342 0.49 -6.52 -2.49
N LYS A 343 1.63 -6.44 -3.17
CA LYS A 343 2.92 -6.16 -2.50
C LYS A 343 2.83 -4.82 -1.76
N GLY A 344 3.29 -4.78 -0.51
CA GLY A 344 3.12 -3.62 0.38
C GLY A 344 1.90 -3.72 1.30
N PHE A 345 1.11 -4.79 1.26
CA PHE A 345 -0.02 -5.01 2.18
C PHE A 345 0.44 -4.98 3.65
N SER A 346 1.67 -5.41 3.95
CA SER A 346 2.21 -5.44 5.32
C SER A 346 2.28 -4.05 5.97
N LYS A 347 2.27 -2.97 5.18
CA LYS A 347 2.22 -1.58 5.68
C LYS A 347 0.89 -1.22 6.33
N ASN A 348 -0.16 -2.00 6.06
CA ASN A 348 -1.53 -1.76 6.51
C ASN A 348 -2.02 -2.80 7.53
N ILE A 349 -1.16 -3.74 7.94
CA ILE A 349 -1.45 -4.66 9.04
C ILE A 349 -0.74 -4.14 10.29
N TYR A 350 -1.50 -3.97 11.36
CA TYR A 350 -0.99 -3.57 12.67
C TYR A 350 -0.84 -4.80 13.57
N ILE A 351 0.34 -4.92 14.16
CA ILE A 351 0.76 -5.98 15.08
C ILE A 351 0.92 -5.36 16.47
N PRO A 352 0.35 -5.97 17.53
CA PRO A 352 0.67 -5.60 18.90
C PRO A 352 2.09 -6.07 19.23
N LEU A 353 3.00 -5.13 19.45
CA LEU A 353 4.37 -5.44 19.86
C LEU A 353 4.43 -5.49 21.38
N ILE A 354 4.51 -6.71 21.92
CA ILE A 354 4.70 -7.00 23.33
C ILE A 354 6.16 -7.40 23.58
N ASN A 355 6.60 -7.41 24.84
CA ASN A 355 7.96 -7.83 25.18
C ASN A 355 8.20 -9.31 24.82
N THR A 356 9.47 -9.69 24.63
CA THR A 356 9.87 -11.02 24.15
C THR A 356 9.31 -12.15 25.02
N HIS A 357 9.36 -12.00 26.35
CA HIS A 357 8.79 -12.97 27.30
C HIS A 357 7.30 -13.22 27.06
N ASN A 358 6.51 -12.16 26.86
CA ASN A 358 5.08 -12.30 26.60
C ASN A 358 4.80 -12.83 25.19
N GLN A 359 5.66 -12.51 24.20
CA GLN A 359 5.55 -13.11 22.86
C GLN A 359 5.71 -14.63 22.95
N GLU A 360 6.72 -15.11 23.69
CA GLU A 360 6.97 -16.55 23.90
C GLU A 360 5.81 -17.23 24.62
N LYS A 361 5.27 -16.62 25.67
CA LYS A 361 4.07 -17.14 26.36
C LYS A 361 2.87 -17.32 25.44
N VAL A 362 2.57 -16.30 24.62
CA VAL A 362 1.45 -16.37 23.66
C VAL A 362 1.74 -17.40 22.58
N ALA A 363 2.98 -17.46 22.09
CA ALA A 363 3.42 -18.42 21.08
C ALA A 363 3.30 -19.87 21.58
N GLN A 364 3.71 -20.14 22.82
CA GLN A 364 3.57 -21.43 23.47
C GLN A 364 2.10 -21.80 23.66
N TYR A 365 1.29 -20.89 24.21
CA TYR A 365 -0.15 -21.10 24.36
C TYR A 365 -0.82 -21.45 23.03
N TRP A 366 -0.49 -20.73 21.95
CA TRP A 366 -0.98 -21.03 20.61
C TRP A 366 -0.59 -22.43 20.14
N GLN A 367 0.68 -22.78 20.29
CA GLN A 367 1.20 -24.08 19.82
C GLN A 367 0.60 -25.26 20.59
N GLU A 368 0.46 -25.16 21.91
CA GLU A 368 -0.18 -26.18 22.74
C GLU A 368 -1.65 -26.41 22.31
N ASN A 369 -2.39 -25.33 22.06
CA ASN A 369 -3.79 -25.41 21.64
C ASN A 369 -3.95 -25.96 20.21
N ILE A 370 -3.05 -25.62 19.28
CA ILE A 370 -3.05 -26.24 17.95
C ILE A 370 -2.82 -27.74 18.07
N LEU A 371 -1.79 -28.17 18.81
CA LEU A 371 -1.46 -29.59 18.96
C LEU A 371 -2.61 -30.36 19.62
N ALA A 372 -3.27 -29.77 20.61
CA ALA A 372 -4.47 -30.35 21.21
C ALA A 372 -5.60 -30.48 20.19
N MET A 373 -5.87 -29.44 19.40
CA MET A 373 -6.90 -29.44 18.37
C MET A 373 -6.64 -30.50 17.28
N GLU A 374 -5.39 -30.68 16.87
CA GLU A 374 -5.00 -31.71 15.91
C GLU A 374 -5.26 -33.11 16.45
N LYS A 375 -4.88 -33.38 17.71
CA LYS A 375 -5.18 -34.65 18.39
C LYS A 375 -6.68 -34.92 18.46
N PHE A 376 -7.48 -33.91 18.82
CA PHE A 376 -8.94 -34.04 18.85
C PHE A 376 -9.52 -34.34 17.46
N LYS A 377 -9.02 -33.69 16.41
CA LYS A 377 -9.46 -33.93 15.02
C LYS A 377 -9.12 -35.33 14.55
N GLN A 378 -7.93 -35.84 14.89
CA GLN A 378 -7.55 -37.22 14.59
C GLN A 378 -8.48 -38.22 15.30
N GLN A 379 -8.75 -38.02 16.60
CA GLN A 379 -9.67 -38.87 17.35
C GLN A 379 -11.11 -38.82 16.80
N TYR A 380 -11.58 -37.64 16.40
CA TYR A 380 -12.88 -37.46 15.76
C TYR A 380 -12.95 -38.22 14.43
N ASN A 381 -11.95 -38.06 13.57
CA ASN A 381 -11.89 -38.77 12.29
C ASN A 381 -11.86 -40.29 12.46
N GLN A 382 -11.08 -40.80 13.43
CA GLN A 382 -11.07 -42.23 13.77
C GLN A 382 -12.45 -42.72 14.23
N LYS A 383 -13.17 -41.95 15.04
CA LYS A 383 -14.55 -42.29 15.46
C LYS A 383 -15.50 -42.32 14.27
N VAL A 384 -15.39 -41.36 13.35
CA VAL A 384 -16.21 -41.31 12.13
C VAL A 384 -15.94 -42.52 11.24
N GLU A 385 -14.69 -42.92 11.05
CA GLU A 385 -14.36 -44.13 10.27
C GLU A 385 -14.91 -45.40 10.92
N LYS A 386 -14.77 -45.55 12.24
CA LYS A 386 -15.38 -46.67 12.98
C LYS A 386 -16.89 -46.73 12.80
N LEU A 387 -17.58 -45.59 12.86
CA LEU A 387 -19.02 -45.51 12.64
C LEU A 387 -19.39 -45.91 11.21
N LYS A 388 -18.66 -45.43 10.20
CA LYS A 388 -18.89 -45.79 8.79
C LYS A 388 -18.74 -47.30 8.57
N ASN A 389 -17.68 -47.91 9.13
CA ASN A 389 -17.46 -49.34 9.03
C ASN A 389 -18.56 -50.14 9.73
N SER A 390 -18.98 -49.70 10.93
CA SER A 390 -20.07 -50.35 11.66
C SER A 390 -21.42 -50.25 10.94
N ILE A 391 -21.70 -49.17 10.20
CA ILE A 391 -22.89 -49.07 9.35
C ILE A 391 -22.84 -50.10 8.21
N ILE A 392 -21.69 -50.25 7.57
CA ILE A 392 -21.51 -51.26 6.50
C ILE A 392 -21.74 -52.66 7.05
N GLU A 393 -21.15 -52.99 8.21
CA GLU A 393 -21.38 -54.27 8.89
C GLU A 393 -22.86 -54.50 9.20
N LYS A 394 -23.56 -53.47 9.71
CA LYS A 394 -25.01 -53.56 9.99
C LYS A 394 -25.86 -53.76 8.74
N ILE A 395 -25.51 -53.12 7.62
CA ILE A 395 -26.21 -53.31 6.35
C ILE A 395 -26.06 -54.77 5.88
N ILE A 396 -24.85 -55.32 5.95
CA ILE A 396 -24.58 -56.71 5.55
C ILE A 396 -25.41 -57.68 6.39
N THR A 397 -25.46 -57.49 7.72
CA THR A 397 -26.23 -58.39 8.60
C THR A 397 -27.75 -58.32 8.43
N VAL A 398 -28.28 -57.23 7.86
CA VAL A 398 -29.73 -57.09 7.59
C VAL A 398 -30.14 -57.80 6.30
N GLU A 399 -29.20 -58.12 5.40
CA GLU A 399 -29.49 -58.90 4.19
C GLU A 399 -29.45 -60.43 4.42
N GLU A 400 -28.98 -60.89 5.58
CA GLU A 400 -28.89 -62.32 5.94
C GLU A 400 -30.11 -62.84 6.74
N GLU A 401 -31.02 -61.97 7.19
CA GLU A 401 -32.32 -62.29 7.82
C GLU A 401 -33.48 -62.19 6.82
#